data_AF-A0A4R0Q2F2-F1
#
_entry.id   AF-A0A4R0Q2F2-F1
#
_cell.length_a   1.000
_cell.length_b   1.000
_cell.length_c   1.000
_cell.angle_alpha   90.00
_cell.angle_beta   90.00
_cell.angle_gamma   90.00
#
_symmetry.space_group_name_H-M   'P 1'
#
loop_
_entity.id
_entity.type
_entity.pdbx_description
1 polymer ?
#
loop_
_entity_poly.entity_id
_entity_poly.type
_entity_poly.pdbx_seq_one_letter_code
_entity_poly.pdbx_strand_id
1 'polypeptide(L)'
;MKAKLIVFLATLLLTSVKTFAGWYNTYNYAGSIGRYPVTLSFQLKEGYFGEAAKKNYNVIGVYKYDKFNNPIRLEGVFNQNTHEIKIYEYGINDKVYATFHLVFSPQKLTGIWNSGKSRLNVALQLVNRLSDLSDEEFDNIEILQFPSLVNYYFIGVYAKKSKSTEAHMRALKIINKENGKIIQTLNFDNIETPTGNLMTIIYDNITTGKDNNFLISNQIGRVGGYLTVGFNRKNKRFILNPEPVAEGVNGNK
;
A
#
# COMPACT_ATOMS: atom_id res chain seq x y z
N MET A 1 48.33 18.97 -5.45
CA MET A 1 47.25 19.21 -4.46
C MET A 1 45.85 19.40 -5.05
N LYS A 2 45.69 20.01 -6.24
CA LYS A 2 44.35 20.31 -6.81
C LYS A 2 43.54 19.08 -7.27
N ALA A 3 44.20 18.03 -7.77
CA ALA A 3 43.51 16.82 -8.24
C ALA A 3 42.93 15.96 -7.08
N LYS A 4 43.60 15.90 -5.92
CA LYS A 4 43.10 15.16 -4.74
C LYS A 4 41.87 15.82 -4.10
N LEU A 5 41.75 17.14 -4.21
CA LEU A 5 40.59 17.89 -3.72
C LEU A 5 39.35 17.68 -4.61
N ILE A 6 39.53 17.57 -5.93
CA ILE A 6 38.44 17.33 -6.89
C ILE A 6 37.91 15.90 -6.76
N VAL A 7 38.78 14.90 -6.53
CA VAL A 7 38.33 13.53 -6.25
C VAL A 7 37.54 13.47 -4.96
N PHE A 8 37.99 14.13 -3.88
CA PHE A 8 37.25 14.15 -2.60
C PHE A 8 35.90 14.88 -2.70
N LEU A 9 35.80 15.94 -3.51
CA LEU A 9 34.54 16.65 -3.76
C LEU A 9 33.57 15.83 -4.63
N ALA A 10 34.08 15.05 -5.59
CA ALA A 10 33.27 14.15 -6.42
C ALA A 10 32.76 12.93 -5.64
N THR A 11 33.51 12.41 -4.65
CA THR A 11 33.02 11.37 -3.75
C THR A 11 32.00 11.91 -2.74
N LEU A 12 32.08 13.19 -2.34
CA LEU A 12 31.13 13.82 -1.43
C LEU A 12 29.80 14.20 -2.11
N LEU A 13 29.78 14.30 -3.45
CA LEU A 13 28.57 14.51 -4.26
C LEU A 13 27.78 13.22 -4.55
N LEU A 14 28.27 12.06 -4.10
CA LEU A 14 27.50 10.82 -3.97
C LEU A 14 26.75 10.77 -2.63
N THR A 15 26.33 11.92 -2.10
CA THR A 15 25.34 11.95 -1.02
C THR A 15 24.10 11.22 -1.50
N SER A 16 23.83 10.12 -0.81
CA SER A 16 22.71 9.20 -0.98
C SER A 16 21.41 9.95 -1.26
N VAL A 17 20.98 9.97 -2.52
CA VAL A 17 19.61 10.29 -2.88
C VAL A 17 18.76 9.19 -2.26
N LYS A 18 18.09 9.52 -1.15
CA LYS A 18 17.09 8.64 -0.55
C LYS A 18 15.96 8.48 -1.56
N THR A 19 15.76 7.28 -2.09
CA THR A 19 14.61 6.99 -2.94
C THR A 19 13.42 6.76 -2.02
N PHE A 20 12.43 7.63 -2.11
CA PHE A 20 11.16 7.48 -1.41
C PHE A 20 10.05 7.85 -2.39
N ALA A 21 8.97 7.08 -2.38
CA ALA A 21 7.82 7.35 -3.24
C ALA A 21 7.21 8.72 -2.96
N GLY A 22 7.10 9.07 -1.67
CA GLY A 22 6.33 10.19 -1.13
C GLY A 22 4.91 10.27 -1.67
N TRP A 23 4.19 11.32 -1.30
CA TRP A 23 2.92 11.67 -1.97
C TRP A 23 1.75 10.72 -1.70
N TYR A 24 1.77 9.98 -0.58
CA TYR A 24 0.60 9.23 -0.16
C TYR A 24 -0.50 10.20 0.31
N ASN A 25 -1.65 10.17 -0.36
CA ASN A 25 -2.87 10.84 0.07
C ASN A 25 -4.00 9.81 0.03
N THR A 26 -4.23 9.16 1.15
CA THR A 26 -5.04 7.95 1.25
C THR A 26 -6.22 8.17 2.17
N TYR A 27 -7.37 7.62 1.79
CA TYR A 27 -8.60 7.67 2.55
C TYR A 27 -9.05 6.24 2.83
N ASN A 28 -9.31 5.94 4.11
CA ASN A 28 -9.73 4.62 4.54
C ASN A 28 -11.18 4.70 5.03
N TYR A 29 -12.05 3.90 4.43
CA TYR A 29 -13.48 3.87 4.69
C TYR A 29 -13.92 2.49 5.15
N ALA A 30 -14.95 2.46 5.98
CA ALA A 30 -15.68 1.25 6.35
C ALA A 30 -17.18 1.48 6.21
N GLY A 31 -17.92 0.42 5.89
CA GLY A 31 -19.36 0.51 5.72
C GLY A 31 -19.89 -0.69 4.97
N SER A 32 -20.80 -0.46 4.02
CA SER A 32 -21.45 -1.55 3.30
C SER A 32 -21.70 -1.29 1.82
N ILE A 33 -21.79 -2.40 1.08
CA ILE A 33 -22.38 -2.51 -0.25
C ILE A 33 -23.66 -3.34 -0.09
N GLY A 34 -24.82 -2.70 -0.17
CA GLY A 34 -26.09 -3.31 0.21
C GLY A 34 -26.03 -3.78 1.67
N ARG A 35 -26.18 -5.09 1.89
CA ARG A 35 -26.07 -5.72 3.21
C ARG A 35 -24.67 -6.21 3.57
N TYR A 36 -23.69 -6.08 2.67
CA TYR A 36 -22.38 -6.70 2.81
C TYR A 36 -21.37 -5.70 3.38
N PRO A 37 -20.81 -5.93 4.57
CA PRO A 37 -19.77 -5.08 5.14
C PRO A 37 -18.50 -5.11 4.30
N VAL A 38 -17.90 -3.93 4.13
CA VAL A 38 -16.66 -3.75 3.38
C VAL A 38 -15.73 -2.77 4.07
N THR A 39 -14.44 -3.01 3.87
CA THR A 39 -13.37 -2.02 4.10
C THR A 39 -12.85 -1.59 2.74
N LEU A 40 -12.78 -0.27 2.48
CA LEU A 40 -12.33 0.28 1.21
C LEU A 40 -11.33 1.41 1.46
N SER A 41 -10.19 1.31 0.81
CA SER A 41 -9.11 2.29 0.87
C SER A 41 -8.76 2.75 -0.54
N PHE A 42 -8.56 4.04 -0.74
CA PHE A 42 -7.98 4.54 -1.98
C PHE A 42 -7.01 5.70 -1.76
N GLN A 43 -6.04 5.76 -2.66
CA GLN A 43 -5.05 6.80 -2.81
C GLN A 43 -5.43 7.68 -4.00
N LEU A 44 -5.37 9.00 -3.79
CA LEU A 44 -5.49 9.98 -4.85
C LEU A 44 -4.09 10.44 -5.29
N LYS A 45 -3.89 10.56 -6.59
CA LYS A 45 -2.67 11.16 -7.16
C LYS A 45 -3.02 11.97 -8.40
N GLU A 46 -2.50 13.19 -8.50
CA GLU A 46 -2.62 13.95 -9.74
C GLU A 46 -1.76 13.30 -10.83
N GLY A 47 -2.44 12.78 -11.85
CA GLY A 47 -1.81 12.10 -12.97
C GLY A 47 -1.59 10.61 -12.73
N TYR A 48 -0.56 10.10 -13.37
CA TYR A 48 -0.45 8.71 -13.77
C TYR A 48 0.28 7.82 -12.76
N PHE A 49 -0.25 6.60 -12.56
CA PHE A 49 0.34 5.58 -11.67
C PHE A 49 1.32 4.62 -12.34
N GLY A 50 1.62 4.75 -13.64
CA GLY A 50 2.69 3.97 -14.29
C GLY A 50 2.28 3.14 -15.52
N GLU A 51 1.00 3.01 -15.86
CA GLU A 51 0.54 2.18 -17.00
C GLU A 51 -0.11 2.95 -18.15
N ALA A 52 0.50 3.00 -19.35
CA ALA A 52 0.24 4.05 -20.38
C ALA A 52 -1.23 4.10 -20.81
N ALA A 53 -1.86 2.93 -20.85
CA ALA A 53 -3.28 2.76 -21.14
C ALA A 53 -4.21 3.44 -20.12
N LYS A 54 -3.75 3.66 -18.88
CA LYS A 54 -4.48 4.22 -17.74
C LYS A 54 -4.06 5.66 -17.42
N LYS A 55 -3.58 6.43 -18.41
CA LYS A 55 -3.14 7.84 -18.25
C LYS A 55 -4.13 8.79 -17.56
N ASN A 56 -5.43 8.45 -17.61
CA ASN A 56 -6.49 9.27 -17.03
C ASN A 56 -6.90 8.81 -15.61
N TYR A 57 -6.32 7.72 -15.09
CA TYR A 57 -6.63 7.24 -13.75
C TYR A 57 -5.81 8.01 -12.72
N ASN A 58 -6.52 8.56 -11.74
CA ASN A 58 -5.98 9.32 -10.62
C ASN A 58 -6.45 8.76 -9.25
N VAL A 59 -7.10 7.59 -9.28
CA VAL A 59 -7.50 6.80 -8.11
C VAL A 59 -6.94 5.40 -8.24
N ILE A 60 -6.24 4.94 -7.22
CA ILE A 60 -5.90 3.53 -7.02
C ILE A 60 -6.27 3.13 -5.60
N GLY A 61 -6.74 1.92 -5.42
CA GLY A 61 -7.24 1.48 -4.13
C GLY A 61 -7.20 -0.02 -3.96
N VAL A 62 -7.63 -0.41 -2.78
CA VAL A 62 -7.90 -1.80 -2.46
C VAL A 62 -9.12 -1.84 -1.56
N TYR A 63 -9.94 -2.87 -1.74
CA TYR A 63 -11.05 -3.11 -0.82
C TYR A 63 -11.22 -4.59 -0.56
N LYS A 64 -11.98 -4.93 0.48
CA LYS A 64 -12.38 -6.31 0.76
C LYS A 64 -13.82 -6.34 1.25
N TYR A 65 -14.51 -7.42 0.91
CA TYR A 65 -15.67 -7.86 1.67
C TYR A 65 -15.18 -8.50 2.97
N ASP A 66 -15.71 -8.04 4.10
CA ASP A 66 -15.24 -8.49 5.42
C ASP A 66 -15.53 -9.97 5.67
N LYS A 67 -16.54 -10.53 4.99
CA LYS A 67 -16.82 -11.96 5.01
C LYS A 67 -15.75 -12.81 4.31
N PHE A 68 -15.14 -12.28 3.25
CA PHE A 68 -14.22 -13.06 2.40
C PHE A 68 -12.75 -12.78 2.72
N ASN A 69 -12.45 -11.64 3.34
CA ASN A 69 -11.10 -11.23 3.73
C ASN A 69 -10.06 -11.32 2.60
N ASN A 70 -10.51 -11.14 1.36
CA ASN A 70 -9.65 -11.14 0.20
C ASN A 70 -9.53 -9.71 -0.35
N PRO A 71 -8.34 -9.10 -0.35
CA PRO A 71 -8.13 -7.80 -0.97
C PRO A 71 -8.41 -7.86 -2.49
N ILE A 72 -9.04 -6.82 -3.01
CA ILE A 72 -9.42 -6.67 -4.42
C ILE A 72 -8.94 -5.30 -4.89
N ARG A 73 -8.25 -5.29 -6.04
CA ARG A 73 -7.70 -4.06 -6.63
C ARG A 73 -8.82 -3.17 -7.16
N LEU A 74 -8.65 -1.88 -6.90
CA LEU A 74 -9.50 -0.81 -7.37
C LEU A 74 -8.68 0.20 -8.16
N GLU A 75 -9.19 0.65 -9.30
CA GLU A 75 -8.58 1.75 -10.03
C GLU A 75 -9.65 2.58 -10.73
N GLY A 76 -9.39 3.86 -10.95
CA GLY A 76 -10.33 4.67 -11.72
C GLY A 76 -10.06 6.15 -11.64
N VAL A 77 -11.15 6.92 -11.70
CA VAL A 77 -11.11 8.36 -11.91
C VAL A 77 -11.95 9.06 -10.86
N PHE A 78 -11.36 10.08 -10.23
CA PHE A 78 -12.00 11.07 -9.39
C PHE A 78 -12.02 12.40 -10.15
N ASN A 79 -13.22 12.94 -10.34
CA ASN A 79 -13.40 14.27 -10.90
C ASN A 79 -13.59 15.27 -9.75
N GLN A 80 -12.55 16.04 -9.45
CA GLN A 80 -12.52 17.02 -8.37
C GLN A 80 -13.60 18.11 -8.50
N ASN A 81 -14.01 18.47 -9.72
CA ASN A 81 -15.02 19.51 -9.93
C ASN A 81 -16.41 19.04 -9.50
N THR A 82 -16.74 17.79 -9.83
CA THR A 82 -18.06 17.19 -9.56
C THR A 82 -18.10 16.39 -8.26
N HIS A 83 -16.94 16.12 -7.65
CA HIS A 83 -16.76 15.20 -6.54
C HIS A 83 -17.22 13.75 -6.83
N GLU A 84 -17.35 13.37 -8.09
CA GLU A 84 -17.70 12.01 -8.50
C GLU A 84 -16.46 11.14 -8.63
N ILE A 85 -16.54 9.91 -8.11
CA ILE A 85 -15.54 8.87 -8.31
C ILE A 85 -16.16 7.71 -9.08
N LYS A 86 -15.53 7.33 -10.21
CA LYS A 86 -15.80 6.08 -10.91
C LYS A 86 -14.62 5.13 -10.71
N ILE A 87 -14.84 4.03 -9.99
CA ILE A 87 -13.81 3.04 -9.68
C ILE A 87 -14.20 1.69 -10.26
N TYR A 88 -13.26 1.00 -10.88
CA TYR A 88 -13.41 -0.34 -11.42
C TYR A 88 -12.85 -1.37 -10.43
N GLU A 89 -13.64 -2.41 -10.22
CA GLU A 89 -13.26 -3.58 -9.44
C GLU A 89 -12.58 -4.60 -10.36
N TYR A 90 -11.31 -4.85 -10.13
CA TYR A 90 -10.51 -5.76 -10.92
C TYR A 90 -10.48 -7.16 -10.32
N GLY A 91 -10.79 -8.13 -11.17
CA GLY A 91 -10.68 -9.55 -10.93
C GLY A 91 -9.37 -10.15 -11.43
N ILE A 92 -9.40 -11.47 -11.63
CA ILE A 92 -8.30 -12.23 -12.22
C ILE A 92 -8.05 -11.74 -13.66
N ASN A 93 -6.76 -11.64 -14.04
CA ASN A 93 -6.31 -11.21 -15.38
C ASN A 93 -6.83 -9.81 -15.78
N ASP A 94 -6.86 -8.87 -14.83
CA ASP A 94 -7.28 -7.48 -15.03
C ASP A 94 -8.69 -7.30 -15.61
N LYS A 95 -9.54 -8.32 -15.45
CA LYS A 95 -10.93 -8.24 -15.88
C LYS A 95 -11.74 -7.39 -14.90
N VAL A 96 -12.45 -6.39 -15.41
CA VAL A 96 -13.41 -5.62 -14.61
C VAL A 96 -14.64 -6.48 -14.31
N TYR A 97 -14.92 -6.73 -13.03
CA TYR A 97 -16.11 -7.46 -12.58
C TYR A 97 -17.26 -6.56 -12.16
N ALA A 98 -16.95 -5.38 -11.64
CA ALA A 98 -17.94 -4.42 -11.21
C ALA A 98 -17.41 -2.99 -11.30
N THR A 99 -18.31 -2.03 -11.16
CA THR A 99 -17.98 -0.61 -11.15
C THR A 99 -18.69 0.06 -9.99
N PHE A 100 -17.95 0.90 -9.29
CA PHE A 100 -18.46 1.85 -8.33
C PHE A 100 -18.68 3.20 -9.02
N HIS A 101 -19.85 3.79 -8.78
CA HIS A 101 -20.15 5.18 -9.08
C HIS A 101 -20.47 5.85 -7.76
N LEU A 102 -19.54 6.67 -7.27
CA LEU A 102 -19.56 7.21 -5.92
C LEU A 102 -19.53 8.73 -5.94
N VAL A 103 -20.11 9.33 -4.92
CA VAL A 103 -19.98 10.74 -4.59
C VAL A 103 -19.09 10.83 -3.37
N PHE A 104 -17.96 11.50 -3.54
CA PHE A 104 -16.98 11.71 -2.50
C PHE A 104 -17.38 12.91 -1.63
N SER A 105 -17.36 12.70 -0.33
CA SER A 105 -17.29 13.75 0.66
C SER A 105 -16.20 13.39 1.68
N PRO A 106 -15.59 14.37 2.37
CA PRO A 106 -14.48 14.08 3.27
C PRO A 106 -14.82 13.02 4.34
N GLN A 107 -16.05 12.99 4.85
CA GLN A 107 -16.47 12.04 5.89
C GLN A 107 -17.20 10.81 5.35
N LYS A 108 -17.74 10.86 4.12
CA LYS A 108 -18.60 9.80 3.58
C LYS A 108 -18.32 9.52 2.12
N LEU A 109 -18.42 8.24 1.76
CA LEU A 109 -18.42 7.81 0.38
C LEU A 109 -19.72 7.05 0.12
N THR A 110 -20.56 7.60 -0.76
CA THR A 110 -21.89 7.03 -1.04
C THR A 110 -22.09 6.85 -2.52
N GLY A 111 -22.97 5.93 -2.92
CA GLY A 111 -23.29 5.77 -4.33
C GLY A 111 -23.76 4.36 -4.65
N ILE A 112 -23.29 3.82 -5.78
CA ILE A 112 -23.76 2.56 -6.34
C ILE A 112 -22.59 1.68 -6.72
N TRP A 113 -22.69 0.40 -6.38
CA TRP A 113 -21.91 -0.68 -6.95
C TRP A 113 -22.75 -1.43 -7.97
N ASN A 114 -22.16 -1.77 -9.12
CA ASN A 114 -22.85 -2.44 -10.22
C ASN A 114 -21.96 -3.50 -10.87
N SER A 115 -22.42 -4.76 -10.91
CA SER A 115 -21.75 -5.88 -11.59
C SER A 115 -22.35 -6.24 -12.95
N GLY A 116 -23.28 -5.44 -13.46
CA GLY A 116 -24.11 -5.73 -14.62
C GLY A 116 -25.28 -6.68 -14.30
N LYS A 117 -25.14 -7.55 -13.29
CA LYS A 117 -26.20 -8.45 -12.81
C LYS A 117 -26.92 -7.94 -11.57
N SER A 118 -26.28 -7.08 -10.80
CA SER A 118 -26.83 -6.54 -9.55
C SER A 118 -26.38 -5.12 -9.36
N ARG A 119 -27.26 -4.33 -8.75
CA ARG A 119 -27.03 -2.94 -8.41
C ARG A 119 -27.30 -2.76 -6.92
N LEU A 120 -26.30 -2.32 -6.16
CA LEU A 120 -26.37 -2.20 -4.71
C LEU A 120 -25.95 -0.79 -4.27
N ASN A 121 -26.62 -0.27 -3.24
CA ASN A 121 -26.24 1.00 -2.63
C ASN A 121 -24.91 0.85 -1.89
N VAL A 122 -24.08 1.87 -1.94
CA VAL A 122 -22.82 1.97 -1.22
C VAL A 122 -22.96 3.08 -0.20
N ALA A 123 -22.61 2.78 1.05
CA ALA A 123 -22.61 3.74 2.14
C ALA A 123 -21.43 3.45 3.06
N LEU A 124 -20.41 4.31 2.98
CA LEU A 124 -19.18 4.18 3.74
C LEU A 124 -18.90 5.45 4.55
N GLN A 125 -18.29 5.28 5.71
CA GLN A 125 -17.83 6.34 6.60
C GLN A 125 -16.31 6.34 6.65
N LEU A 126 -15.71 7.53 6.70
CA LEU A 126 -14.27 7.69 6.87
C LEU A 126 -13.87 7.13 8.24
N VAL A 127 -12.86 6.28 8.24
CA VAL A 127 -12.23 5.75 9.46
C VAL A 127 -11.01 6.59 9.81
N ASN A 128 -10.14 6.82 8.83
CA ASN A 128 -8.97 7.68 8.97
C ASN A 128 -8.45 8.10 7.58
N ARG A 129 -7.50 9.03 7.59
CA ARG A 129 -6.81 9.53 6.40
C ARG A 129 -5.33 9.55 6.70
N LEU A 130 -4.51 9.11 5.74
CA LEU A 130 -3.06 9.29 5.79
C LEU A 130 -2.65 10.24 4.67
N SER A 131 -1.94 11.30 5.03
CA SER A 131 -1.40 12.29 4.12
C SER A 131 0.07 12.52 4.42
N ASP A 132 0.92 12.14 3.48
CA ASP A 132 2.35 12.40 3.56
C ASP A 132 2.74 13.75 2.96
N LEU A 133 1.78 14.47 2.39
CA LEU A 133 1.94 15.82 1.84
C LEU A 133 1.82 16.93 2.88
N SER A 134 1.37 16.59 4.10
CA SER A 134 1.19 17.52 5.21
C SER A 134 2.25 17.29 6.29
N ASP A 135 2.55 18.33 7.07
CA ASP A 135 3.44 18.25 8.24
C ASP A 135 2.79 17.56 9.45
N GLU A 136 1.50 17.20 9.33
CA GLU A 136 0.74 16.48 10.35
C GLU A 136 1.40 15.13 10.67
N GLU A 137 1.64 14.91 11.96
CA GLU A 137 2.05 13.62 12.46
C GLU A 137 0.86 12.68 12.57
N PHE A 138 1.11 11.39 12.42
CA PHE A 138 0.13 10.36 12.68
C PHE A 138 0.83 9.09 13.13
N ASP A 139 0.10 8.28 13.89
CA ASP A 139 0.56 6.98 14.32
C ASP A 139 -0.56 5.96 14.19
N ASN A 140 -0.18 4.71 13.93
CA ASN A 140 -1.06 3.55 13.85
C ASN A 140 -2.18 3.63 12.80
N ILE A 141 -1.92 4.24 11.64
CA ILE A 141 -2.87 4.18 10.53
C ILE A 141 -2.77 2.82 9.83
N GLU A 142 -3.87 2.08 9.80
CA GLU A 142 -3.97 0.77 9.16
C GLU A 142 -4.32 0.88 7.69
N ILE A 143 -3.49 0.26 6.84
CA ILE A 143 -3.63 0.25 5.39
C ILE A 143 -3.68 -1.20 4.90
N LEU A 144 -4.84 -1.62 4.37
CA LEU A 144 -4.99 -2.91 3.70
C LEU A 144 -3.99 -3.01 2.55
N GLN A 145 -3.23 -4.10 2.46
CA GLN A 145 -2.32 -4.34 1.34
C GLN A 145 -3.04 -5.18 0.27
N PHE A 146 -2.77 -4.91 -1.01
CA PHE A 146 -3.35 -5.66 -2.11
C PHE A 146 -2.79 -7.09 -2.23
N PRO A 147 -1.46 -7.29 -2.22
CA PRO A 147 -0.88 -8.62 -2.19
C PRO A 147 -1.42 -9.43 -1.01
N SER A 148 -1.74 -10.70 -1.25
CA SER A 148 -2.19 -11.62 -0.21
C SER A 148 -1.77 -13.04 -0.53
N LEU A 149 -1.68 -13.87 0.51
CA LEU A 149 -1.41 -15.29 0.41
C LEU A 149 -2.72 -16.07 0.33
N VAL A 150 -2.63 -17.38 0.09
CA VAL A 150 -3.82 -18.26 0.02
C VAL A 150 -4.67 -18.14 1.28
N ASN A 151 -4.05 -18.21 2.46
CA ASN A 151 -4.76 -18.22 3.75
C ASN A 151 -4.61 -16.91 4.53
N TYR A 152 -3.83 -15.95 4.03
CA TYR A 152 -3.48 -14.76 4.79
C TYR A 152 -3.59 -13.49 3.96
N TYR A 153 -4.00 -12.40 4.59
CA TYR A 153 -3.88 -11.06 4.02
C TYR A 153 -3.14 -10.16 5.01
N PHE A 154 -2.75 -8.99 4.52
CA PHE A 154 -1.87 -8.10 5.26
C PHE A 154 -2.48 -6.72 5.48
N ILE A 155 -2.20 -6.15 6.65
CA ILE A 155 -2.46 -4.75 6.98
C ILE A 155 -1.13 -4.12 7.40
N GLY A 156 -0.67 -3.15 6.62
CA GLY A 156 0.46 -2.30 7.00
C GLY A 156 0.01 -1.28 8.04
N VAL A 157 0.78 -1.10 9.10
CA VAL A 157 0.55 -0.07 10.12
C VAL A 157 1.56 1.04 9.89
N TYR A 158 1.06 2.21 9.54
CA TYR A 158 1.86 3.36 9.11
C TYR A 158 1.92 4.44 10.18
N ALA A 159 3.08 5.10 10.24
CA ALA A 159 3.33 6.25 11.09
C ALA A 159 4.16 7.29 10.35
N LYS A 160 4.03 8.53 10.82
CA LYS A 160 4.83 9.68 10.40
C LYS A 160 5.07 10.57 11.62
N LYS A 161 6.33 10.86 11.90
CA LYS A 161 6.70 11.81 12.97
C LYS A 161 6.54 13.25 12.47
N SER A 162 6.25 14.17 13.39
CA SER A 162 6.20 15.60 13.06
C SER A 162 7.49 16.06 12.35
N LYS A 163 7.32 16.86 11.29
CA LYS A 163 8.42 17.39 10.44
C LYS A 163 9.28 16.33 9.72
N SER A 164 8.91 15.05 9.82
CA SER A 164 9.45 14.03 8.92
C SER A 164 8.76 14.19 7.57
N THR A 165 9.50 13.94 6.50
CA THR A 165 8.96 14.01 5.14
C THR A 165 8.35 12.70 4.67
N GLU A 166 8.43 11.62 5.46
CA GLU A 166 8.15 10.27 4.95
C GLU A 166 7.32 9.43 5.93
N ALA A 167 6.13 9.05 5.47
CA ALA A 167 5.34 7.98 6.07
C ALA A 167 6.05 6.64 5.87
N HIS A 168 6.13 5.82 6.91
CA HIS A 168 6.70 4.48 6.83
C HIS A 168 5.84 3.46 7.57
N MET A 169 5.95 2.21 7.14
CA MET A 169 5.33 1.08 7.81
C MET A 169 6.17 0.72 9.03
N ARG A 170 5.59 0.86 10.22
CA ARG A 170 6.22 0.47 11.48
C ARG A 170 5.92 -0.97 11.89
N ALA A 171 4.82 -1.52 11.38
CA ALA A 171 4.47 -2.92 11.60
C ALA A 171 3.64 -3.49 10.45
N LEU A 172 3.68 -4.81 10.32
CA LEU A 172 2.82 -5.57 9.41
C LEU A 172 1.98 -6.58 10.18
N LYS A 173 0.66 -6.42 10.14
CA LYS A 173 -0.28 -7.40 10.67
C LYS A 173 -0.54 -8.46 9.61
N ILE A 174 -0.40 -9.72 10.01
CA ILE A 174 -0.72 -10.90 9.19
C ILE A 174 -1.98 -11.53 9.75
N ILE A 175 -3.00 -11.63 8.91
CA ILE A 175 -4.36 -11.97 9.34
C ILE A 175 -4.82 -13.20 8.59
N ASN A 176 -5.41 -14.16 9.32
CA ASN A 176 -6.00 -15.35 8.72
C ASN A 176 -7.32 -14.99 8.01
N LYS A 177 -7.46 -15.37 6.73
CA LYS A 177 -8.65 -15.06 5.91
C LYS A 177 -9.91 -15.76 6.40
N GLU A 178 -9.79 -16.98 6.93
CA GLU A 178 -10.91 -17.82 7.39
C GLU A 178 -11.64 -17.20 8.58
N ASN A 179 -10.91 -16.65 9.54
CA ASN A 179 -11.49 -16.20 10.81
C ASN A 179 -11.22 -14.72 11.16
N GLY A 180 -10.48 -14.00 10.32
CA GLY A 180 -10.16 -12.59 10.53
C GLY A 180 -9.21 -12.29 11.70
N LYS A 181 -8.62 -13.31 12.33
CA LYS A 181 -7.74 -13.12 13.49
C LYS A 181 -6.32 -12.76 13.06
N ILE A 182 -5.73 -11.78 13.74
CA ILE A 182 -4.31 -11.47 13.64
C ILE A 182 -3.54 -12.67 14.19
N ILE A 183 -2.75 -13.32 13.36
CA ILE A 183 -1.92 -14.46 13.76
C ILE A 183 -0.50 -14.04 14.13
N GLN A 184 -0.04 -12.92 13.60
CA GLN A 184 1.28 -12.38 13.85
C GLN A 184 1.34 -10.91 13.48
N THR A 185 2.12 -10.14 14.23
CA THR A 185 2.53 -8.79 13.87
C THR A 185 4.05 -8.78 13.75
N LEU A 186 4.57 -8.36 12.61
CA LEU A 186 5.99 -8.07 12.43
C LEU A 186 6.22 -6.61 12.80
N ASN A 187 7.16 -6.34 13.70
CA ASN A 187 7.53 -4.98 14.12
C ASN A 187 8.82 -4.56 13.39
N PHE A 188 8.83 -3.33 12.86
CA PHE A 188 9.94 -2.74 12.12
C PHE A 188 10.61 -1.55 12.84
N ASP A 189 10.18 -1.22 14.07
CA ASP A 189 10.74 -0.10 14.86
C ASP A 189 12.26 -0.23 15.09
N ASN A 190 12.80 -1.46 15.03
CA ASN A 190 14.24 -1.76 15.18
C ASN A 190 14.98 -1.95 13.84
N ILE A 191 14.32 -1.74 12.71
CA ILE A 191 14.96 -1.79 11.39
C ILE A 191 15.55 -0.40 11.12
N GLU A 192 16.84 -0.34 10.80
CA GLU A 192 17.57 0.93 10.64
C GLU A 192 17.00 1.81 9.52
N THR A 193 16.51 1.19 8.45
CA THR A 193 15.96 1.86 7.27
C THR A 193 14.44 1.80 7.24
N PRO A 194 13.77 2.87 6.77
CA PRO A 194 12.32 2.87 6.61
C PRO A 194 11.82 1.69 5.77
N THR A 195 10.72 1.09 6.23
CA THR A 195 10.08 -0.07 5.62
C THR A 195 8.72 0.33 5.07
N GLY A 196 8.30 -0.31 3.97
CA GLY A 196 6.98 -0.16 3.40
C GLY A 196 6.67 1.22 2.83
N ASN A 197 7.70 1.94 2.38
CA ASN A 197 7.62 3.34 1.96
C ASN A 197 8.17 3.55 0.53
N LEU A 198 8.62 2.50 -0.17
CA LEU A 198 9.28 2.66 -1.46
C LEU A 198 8.30 2.77 -2.64
N MET A 199 7.16 2.10 -2.57
CA MET A 199 6.23 2.00 -3.71
C MET A 199 5.39 3.26 -3.86
N THR A 200 5.22 3.75 -5.09
CA THR A 200 4.31 4.89 -5.36
C THR A 200 2.86 4.60 -4.97
N ILE A 201 2.46 3.32 -5.04
CA ILE A 201 1.15 2.83 -4.61
C ILE A 201 1.34 2.21 -3.23
N ILE A 202 0.76 2.83 -2.20
CA ILE A 202 0.95 2.40 -0.80
C ILE A 202 0.50 0.95 -0.54
N TYR A 203 -0.43 0.45 -1.35
CA TYR A 203 -1.01 -0.89 -1.24
C TYR A 203 -0.11 -2.02 -1.77
N ASP A 204 1.02 -1.66 -2.40
CA ASP A 204 1.88 -2.58 -3.15
C ASP A 204 3.27 -2.78 -2.52
N ASN A 205 3.47 -2.34 -1.27
CA ASN A 205 4.75 -2.47 -0.58
C ASN A 205 5.14 -3.91 -0.23
N ILE A 206 4.40 -4.91 -0.70
CA ILE A 206 4.63 -6.34 -0.47
C ILE A 206 4.71 -7.08 -1.80
N THR A 207 5.65 -8.02 -1.92
CA THR A 207 5.72 -8.92 -3.07
C THR A 207 5.61 -10.36 -2.59
N THR A 208 4.52 -11.06 -2.94
CA THR A 208 4.33 -12.45 -2.53
C THR A 208 5.13 -13.41 -3.42
N GLY A 209 5.74 -14.41 -2.80
CA GLY A 209 6.43 -15.51 -3.45
C GLY A 209 5.75 -16.86 -3.21
N LYS A 210 6.50 -17.94 -3.49
CA LYS A 210 6.06 -19.32 -3.22
C LYS A 210 6.07 -19.62 -1.73
N ASP A 211 5.30 -20.63 -1.32
CA ASP A 211 5.35 -21.22 0.03
C ASP A 211 5.09 -20.25 1.18
N ASN A 212 4.22 -19.25 0.98
CA ASN A 212 3.93 -18.18 1.94
C ASN A 212 5.11 -17.25 2.24
N ASN A 213 6.18 -17.30 1.45
CA ASN A 213 7.26 -16.33 1.56
C ASN A 213 6.84 -15.02 0.89
N PHE A 214 7.34 -13.90 1.38
CA PHE A 214 7.12 -12.60 0.76
C PHE A 214 8.23 -11.61 1.09
N LEU A 215 8.30 -10.55 0.29
CA LEU A 215 9.20 -9.44 0.47
C LEU A 215 8.41 -8.21 0.92
N ILE A 216 9.04 -7.34 1.70
CA ILE A 216 8.50 -6.04 2.07
C ILE A 216 9.48 -4.98 1.59
N SER A 217 9.02 -4.00 0.83
CA SER A 217 9.89 -2.94 0.32
C SER A 217 10.60 -2.22 1.47
N ASN A 218 11.86 -1.85 1.27
CA ASN A 218 12.66 -1.16 2.28
C ASN A 218 13.60 -0.15 1.59
N GLN A 219 13.86 0.97 2.25
CA GLN A 219 14.66 2.08 1.71
C GLN A 219 16.18 1.88 1.86
N ILE A 220 16.65 0.64 1.78
CA ILE A 220 18.07 0.33 1.82
C ILE A 220 18.75 0.68 0.48
N GLY A 221 19.98 1.21 0.54
CA GLY A 221 20.76 1.52 -0.64
C GLY A 221 20.19 2.66 -1.49
N ARG A 222 20.74 2.83 -2.70
CA ARG A 222 20.39 3.95 -3.60
C ARG A 222 19.11 3.73 -4.39
N VAL A 223 18.75 2.49 -4.69
CA VAL A 223 17.58 2.14 -5.52
C VAL A 223 16.46 1.50 -4.71
N GLY A 224 16.63 1.39 -3.39
CA GLY A 224 15.75 0.61 -2.53
C GLY A 224 16.15 -0.86 -2.46
N GLY A 225 15.39 -1.62 -1.70
CA GLY A 225 15.56 -3.04 -1.49
C GLY A 225 14.38 -3.63 -0.73
N TYR A 226 14.63 -4.70 0.02
CA TYR A 226 13.56 -5.42 0.69
C TYR A 226 14.00 -6.12 1.97
N LEU A 227 13.06 -6.26 2.90
CA LEU A 227 13.11 -7.27 3.96
C LEU A 227 12.55 -8.58 3.44
N THR A 228 13.12 -9.71 3.87
CA THR A 228 12.63 -11.04 3.50
C THR A 228 11.84 -11.65 4.65
N VAL A 229 10.69 -12.25 4.33
CA VAL A 229 9.86 -12.98 5.28
C VAL A 229 9.65 -14.40 4.80
N GLY A 230 10.17 -15.35 5.56
CA GLY A 230 9.98 -16.78 5.34
C GLY A 230 8.81 -17.34 6.14
N PHE A 231 8.26 -18.49 5.73
CA PHE A 231 7.24 -19.21 6.50
C PHE A 231 7.78 -20.53 7.08
N ASN A 232 7.78 -20.63 8.41
CA ASN A 232 8.10 -21.87 9.11
C ASN A 232 6.85 -22.75 9.20
N ARG A 233 6.81 -23.80 8.38
CA ARG A 233 5.68 -24.74 8.31
C ARG A 233 5.45 -25.52 9.61
N LYS A 234 6.51 -25.87 10.35
CA LYS A 234 6.41 -26.64 11.60
C LYS A 234 5.68 -25.84 12.68
N ASN A 235 6.06 -24.57 12.81
CA ASN A 235 5.52 -23.69 13.85
C ASN A 235 4.32 -22.87 13.35
N LYS A 236 4.02 -22.92 12.05
CA LYS A 236 3.01 -22.09 11.36
C LYS A 236 3.20 -20.59 11.63
N ARG A 237 4.45 -20.12 11.62
CA ARG A 237 4.82 -18.71 11.88
C ARG A 237 5.65 -18.12 10.75
N PHE A 238 5.57 -16.80 10.63
CA PHE A 238 6.39 -16.02 9.72
C PHE A 238 7.70 -15.64 10.41
N ILE A 239 8.81 -15.69 9.69
CA ILE A 239 10.14 -15.36 10.19
C ILE A 239 10.65 -14.19 9.36
N LEU A 240 10.75 -13.02 9.99
CA LEU A 240 11.38 -11.85 9.41
C LEU A 240 12.90 -12.00 9.50
N ASN A 241 13.60 -11.82 8.38
CA ASN A 241 15.01 -11.47 8.41
C ASN A 241 15.10 -9.93 8.58
N PRO A 242 15.65 -9.43 9.70
CA PRO A 242 15.72 -8.01 9.96
C PRO A 242 16.78 -7.28 9.12
N GLU A 243 17.67 -8.01 8.44
CA GLU A 243 18.68 -7.42 7.58
C GLU A 243 18.10 -7.16 6.17
N PRO A 244 17.91 -5.89 5.77
CA PRO A 244 17.38 -5.58 4.45
C PRO A 244 18.43 -5.85 3.37
N VAL A 245 17.97 -6.32 2.21
CA VAL A 245 18.80 -6.62 1.04
C VAL A 245 18.56 -5.55 -0.01
N ALA A 246 19.63 -4.86 -0.43
CA ALA A 246 19.55 -3.84 -1.48
C ALA A 246 19.29 -4.48 -2.85
N GLU A 247 18.40 -3.85 -3.62
CA GLU A 247 18.11 -4.24 -4.99
C GLU A 247 19.31 -3.89 -5.90
N GLY A 248 19.59 -4.74 -6.90
CA GLY A 248 20.71 -4.56 -7.82
C GLY A 248 22.09 -5.02 -7.33
N VAL A 249 22.23 -5.50 -6.08
CA VAL A 249 23.52 -6.03 -5.56
C VAL A 249 23.81 -7.46 -6.03
N ASN A 250 22.81 -8.22 -6.51
CA ASN A 250 22.99 -9.55 -7.12
C ASN A 250 23.16 -9.51 -8.65
N GLY A 251 23.92 -8.55 -9.16
CA GLY A 251 24.43 -8.54 -10.53
C GLY A 251 25.90 -8.92 -10.53
N ASN A 252 26.20 -10.22 -10.37
CA ASN A 252 27.43 -10.95 -10.73
C ASN A 252 27.55 -12.21 -9.85
N LYS A 253 26.91 -13.29 -10.29
CA LYS A 253 27.44 -14.65 -10.09
C LYS A 253 27.68 -15.24 -11.45
#